data_AF-A0A562PCJ4-F1
#
_entry.id   AF-A0A562PCJ4-F1
#
_cell.length_a   1.000
_cell.length_b   1.000
_cell.length_c   1.000
_cell.angle_alpha   90.00
_cell.angle_beta   90.00
_cell.angle_gamma   90.00
#
_symmetry.space_group_name_H-M   'P 1'
#
loop_
_entity.id
_entity.type
_entity.pdbx_description
1 polymer ?
#
loop_
_entity_poly.entity_id
_entity_poly.type
_entity_poly.pdbx_seq_one_letter_code
_entity_poly.pdbx_strand_id
1 'polypeptide(L)'
;MGKIVHAGRTWRRRPWWRSLLRSRLLTVLGLLAISSAAYVAVDERHELPRVHRSSTGNAAFHKSGCDIKGNINESGEHIFHVPGQEYYLATRIDPARGERWFCSQWEAWWAGWRKAKV
;
A
#
# COMPACT_ATOMS: atom_id res chain seq x y z
N MET A 1 -22.79 -73.55 -49.97
CA MET A 1 -22.24 -73.29 -48.60
C MET A 1 -21.32 -72.07 -48.70
N GLY A 2 -21.70 -70.84 -48.33
CA GLY A 2 -21.61 -70.24 -46.98
C GLY A 2 -20.19 -69.69 -46.72
N LYS A 3 -19.88 -68.44 -46.33
CA LYS A 3 -20.64 -67.29 -45.80
C LYS A 3 -19.92 -65.98 -46.15
N ILE A 4 -20.68 -64.89 -46.26
CA ILE A 4 -20.17 -63.51 -46.31
C ILE A 4 -19.64 -63.14 -44.93
N VAL A 5 -18.41 -62.61 -44.85
CA VAL A 5 -17.82 -62.10 -43.60
C VAL A 5 -18.10 -60.59 -43.51
N HIS A 6 -18.90 -60.20 -42.52
CA HIS A 6 -19.21 -58.79 -42.25
C HIS A 6 -18.05 -58.09 -41.53
N ALA A 7 -17.66 -56.90 -42.01
CA ALA A 7 -16.71 -56.02 -41.34
C ALA A 7 -17.32 -55.43 -40.04
N GLY A 8 -16.76 -55.80 -38.89
CA GLY A 8 -17.15 -55.25 -37.59
C GLY A 8 -16.68 -53.81 -37.42
N ARG A 9 -17.61 -52.86 -37.40
CA ARG A 9 -17.37 -51.44 -37.07
C ARG A 9 -17.17 -51.31 -35.56
N THR A 10 -15.94 -51.07 -35.11
CA THR A 10 -15.64 -50.90 -33.68
C THR A 10 -16.01 -49.48 -33.22
N TRP A 11 -17.07 -49.35 -32.42
CA TRP A 11 -17.47 -48.07 -31.83
C TRP A 11 -16.67 -47.85 -30.53
N ARG A 12 -15.58 -47.08 -30.63
CA ARG A 12 -14.72 -46.74 -29.48
C ARG A 12 -15.45 -45.73 -28.59
N ARG A 13 -16.11 -46.19 -27.51
CA ARG A 13 -16.75 -45.30 -26.52
C ARG A 13 -15.69 -44.41 -25.86
N ARG A 14 -15.78 -43.09 -26.09
CA ARG A 14 -14.91 -42.10 -25.45
C ARG A 14 -15.22 -42.06 -23.94
N PRO A 15 -14.23 -42.11 -23.04
CA PRO A 15 -14.49 -42.17 -21.61
C PRO A 15 -14.97 -40.83 -21.04
N TRP A 16 -16.15 -40.81 -20.44
CA TRP A 16 -16.81 -39.62 -19.88
C TRP A 16 -15.97 -38.92 -18.80
N TRP A 17 -15.17 -39.64 -18.00
CA TRP A 17 -14.45 -39.08 -16.84
C TRP A 17 -13.46 -37.93 -17.14
N ARG A 18 -12.94 -37.81 -18.38
CA ARG A 18 -12.12 -36.66 -18.79
C ARG A 18 -12.91 -35.36 -18.85
N SER A 19 -14.21 -35.43 -19.10
CA SER A 19 -15.13 -34.28 -19.07
C SER A 19 -15.33 -33.76 -17.64
N LEU A 20 -15.45 -34.67 -16.67
CA LEU A 20 -15.62 -34.31 -15.26
C LEU A 20 -14.37 -33.66 -14.66
N LEU A 21 -13.18 -34.18 -14.99
CA LEU A 21 -11.91 -33.63 -14.51
C LEU A 21 -11.62 -32.25 -15.11
N ARG A 22 -11.92 -32.06 -16.41
CA ARG A 22 -11.82 -30.77 -17.09
C ARG A 22 -12.83 -29.75 -16.55
N SER A 23 -14.05 -30.18 -16.25
CA SER A 23 -15.08 -29.33 -15.64
C SER A 23 -14.63 -28.82 -14.26
N ARG A 24 -14.07 -29.70 -13.41
CA ARG A 24 -13.55 -29.32 -12.08
C ARG A 24 -12.38 -28.33 -12.14
N LEU A 25 -11.49 -28.47 -13.12
CA LEU A 25 -10.39 -27.53 -13.28
C LEU A 25 -10.89 -26.13 -13.69
N LEU A 26 -11.86 -26.06 -14.61
CA LEU A 26 -12.44 -24.80 -15.05
C LEU A 26 -13.22 -24.09 -13.93
N THR A 27 -13.93 -24.84 -13.08
CA THR A 27 -14.63 -24.24 -11.93
C THR A 27 -13.66 -23.66 -10.91
N VAL A 28 -12.56 -24.36 -10.60
CA VAL A 28 -11.55 -23.87 -9.64
C VAL A 28 -10.84 -22.63 -10.19
N LEU A 29 -10.42 -22.65 -11.46
CA LEU A 29 -9.80 -21.48 -12.10
C LEU A 29 -10.76 -20.29 -12.16
N GLY A 30 -12.04 -20.52 -12.44
CA GLY A 30 -13.08 -19.49 -12.40
C GLY A 30 -13.23 -18.85 -11.03
N LEU A 31 -13.29 -19.66 -9.96
CA LEU A 31 -13.38 -19.16 -8.58
C LEU A 31 -12.14 -18.36 -8.17
N LEU A 32 -10.95 -18.83 -8.52
CA LEU A 32 -9.70 -18.11 -8.25
C LEU A 32 -9.63 -16.78 -9.00
N ALA A 33 -10.06 -16.75 -10.26
CA ALA A 33 -10.12 -15.51 -11.04
C ALA A 33 -11.11 -14.50 -10.45
N ILE A 34 -12.31 -14.95 -10.05
CA ILE A 34 -13.31 -14.09 -9.40
C ILE A 34 -12.80 -13.56 -8.06
N SER A 35 -12.20 -14.42 -7.23
CA SER A 35 -11.64 -14.00 -5.94
C SER A 35 -10.49 -13.01 -6.11
N SER A 36 -9.60 -13.22 -7.08
CA SER A 36 -8.50 -12.30 -7.38
C SER A 36 -9.01 -10.96 -7.91
N ALA A 37 -9.98 -10.97 -8.82
CA ALA A 37 -10.61 -9.76 -9.33
C ALA A 37 -11.34 -8.99 -8.21
N ALA A 38 -12.05 -9.68 -7.32
CA ALA A 38 -12.68 -9.07 -6.15
C ALA A 38 -11.65 -8.49 -5.19
N TYR A 39 -10.54 -9.19 -4.95
CA TYR A 39 -9.44 -8.69 -4.12
C TYR A 39 -8.83 -7.42 -4.70
N VAL A 40 -8.58 -7.38 -6.02
CA VAL A 40 -8.06 -6.18 -6.69
C VAL A 40 -9.10 -5.05 -6.70
N ALA A 41 -10.39 -5.35 -6.86
CA ALA A 41 -11.46 -4.35 -6.85
C ALA A 41 -11.74 -3.78 -5.45
N VAL A 42 -11.50 -4.57 -4.39
CA VAL A 42 -11.67 -4.19 -2.99
C VAL A 42 -10.38 -3.68 -2.35
N ASP A 43 -9.22 -3.77 -3.04
CA ASP A 43 -7.99 -3.03 -2.70
C ASP A 43 -8.17 -1.54 -3.00
N GLU A 44 -9.20 -0.95 -2.38
CA GLU A 44 -9.20 0.45 -1.99
C GLU A 44 -8.02 0.61 -1.05
N ARG A 45 -6.86 0.91 -1.65
CA ARG A 45 -5.75 1.52 -0.95
C ARG A 45 -6.37 2.63 -0.12
N HIS A 46 -6.42 2.43 1.19
CA HIS A 46 -6.83 3.46 2.10
C HIS A 46 -5.84 4.59 1.86
N GLU A 47 -6.27 5.62 1.13
CA GLU A 47 -5.50 6.84 1.04
C GLU A 47 -5.41 7.33 2.48
N LEU A 48 -4.25 7.10 3.11
CA LEU A 48 -3.88 7.83 4.31
C LEU A 48 -4.21 9.29 4.04
N PRO A 49 -4.86 10.00 4.99
CA PRO A 49 -5.36 11.34 4.74
C PRO A 49 -4.25 12.16 4.09
N ARG A 50 -4.50 12.67 2.88
CA ARG A 50 -3.57 13.57 2.19
C ARG A 50 -3.47 14.85 3.01
N VAL A 51 -2.60 14.85 4.00
CA VAL A 51 -2.15 16.06 4.69
C VAL A 51 -1.25 16.79 3.68
N HIS A 52 -1.90 17.56 2.79
CA HIS A 52 -1.37 18.53 1.83
C HIS A 52 -0.24 18.08 0.86
N ARG A 53 -0.65 17.83 -0.39
CA ARG A 53 0.26 17.80 -1.55
C ARG A 53 0.58 19.22 -2.03
N SER A 54 1.85 19.59 -1.88
CA SER A 54 2.67 20.57 -2.61
C SER A 54 2.25 22.05 -2.68
N SER A 55 3.19 22.94 -2.37
CA SER A 55 3.51 23.99 -3.33
C SER A 55 5.01 24.23 -3.33
N THR A 56 5.63 23.86 -4.44
CA THR A 56 6.89 24.39 -4.94
C THR A 56 7.05 25.86 -4.58
N GLY A 57 8.06 26.16 -3.78
CA GLY A 57 8.42 27.52 -3.41
C GLY A 57 9.80 27.51 -2.81
N ASN A 58 10.82 27.71 -3.67
CA ASN A 58 12.17 28.00 -3.24
C ASN A 58 12.16 29.30 -2.44
N ALA A 59 12.06 29.17 -1.13
CA ALA A 59 12.61 30.10 -0.17
C ALA A 59 12.94 29.29 1.08
N ALA A 60 14.08 29.56 1.70
CA ALA A 60 14.48 29.00 2.99
C ALA A 60 13.60 29.53 4.15
N PHE A 61 12.30 29.59 3.91
CA PHE A 61 11.24 29.99 4.82
C PHE A 61 10.23 28.88 4.83
N HIS A 62 10.06 28.31 6.01
CA HIS A 62 9.06 27.34 6.30
C HIS A 62 7.66 27.80 5.81
N LYS A 63 6.93 26.95 5.06
CA LYS A 63 5.65 27.31 4.40
C LYS A 63 4.61 27.75 5.44
N SER A 64 3.94 28.88 5.23
CA SER A 64 2.87 29.33 6.13
C SER A 64 1.85 28.22 6.40
N GLY A 65 1.65 27.85 7.67
CA GLY A 65 0.73 26.80 8.10
C GLY A 65 1.36 25.45 8.46
N CYS A 66 2.68 25.33 8.44
CA CYS A 66 3.39 24.10 8.85
C CYS A 66 4.32 24.30 10.07
N ASP A 67 3.84 25.01 11.08
CA ASP A 67 4.66 25.60 12.13
C ASP A 67 5.15 24.60 13.21
N ILE A 68 5.31 23.33 12.87
CA ILE A 68 5.82 22.31 13.80
C ILE A 68 7.27 22.03 13.46
N LYS A 69 8.16 22.33 14.39
CA LYS A 69 9.61 22.21 14.23
C LYS A 69 10.07 20.83 14.67
N GLY A 70 10.63 20.03 13.76
CA GLY A 70 11.27 18.76 14.08
C GLY A 70 12.79 18.85 14.05
N ASN A 71 13.45 18.81 15.21
CA ASN A 71 14.91 18.71 15.36
C ASN A 71 15.42 17.34 15.86
N ILE A 72 16.69 17.04 15.57
CA ILE A 72 17.36 15.83 16.01
C ILE A 72 18.38 16.23 17.08
N ASN A 73 18.25 15.69 18.30
CA ASN A 73 19.19 16.02 19.37
C ASN A 73 20.56 15.33 19.16
N GLU A 74 21.52 15.62 20.04
CA GLU A 74 22.85 15.02 19.98
C GLU A 74 22.85 13.50 20.15
N SER A 75 21.83 12.95 20.82
CA SER A 75 21.62 11.50 20.98
C SER A 75 20.91 10.85 19.79
N GLY A 76 20.56 11.60 18.75
CA GLY A 76 19.86 11.09 17.56
C GLY A 76 18.35 10.93 17.73
N GLU A 77 17.76 11.47 18.79
CA GLU A 77 16.31 11.44 18.98
C GLU A 77 15.60 12.46 18.10
N HIS A 78 14.51 12.02 17.47
CA HIS A 78 13.64 12.85 16.64
C HIS A 78 12.56 13.51 17.49
N ILE A 79 12.66 14.82 17.69
CA ILE A 79 11.78 15.57 18.59
C ILE A 79 11.05 16.66 17.81
N PHE A 80 9.74 16.75 17.96
CA PHE A 80 8.96 17.84 17.38
C PHE A 80 8.43 18.80 18.45
N HIS A 81 8.42 20.08 18.10
CA HIS A 81 7.96 21.20 18.91
C HIS A 81 6.78 21.90 18.22
N VAL A 82 5.73 22.20 18.98
CA VAL A 82 4.56 22.97 18.52
C VAL A 82 4.65 24.43 19.01
N PRO A 83 4.00 25.38 18.31
CA PRO A 83 3.94 26.77 18.79
C PRO A 83 3.39 26.86 20.21
N GLY A 84 4.04 27.67 21.05
CA GLY A 84 3.67 27.87 22.46
C GLY A 84 4.42 26.98 23.46
N GLN A 85 5.23 26.02 23.01
CA GLN A 85 6.15 25.29 23.90
C GLN A 85 7.38 26.13 24.27
N GLU A 86 7.99 25.81 25.42
CA GLU A 86 9.12 26.56 25.98
C GLU A 86 10.28 26.67 24.99
N TYR A 87 10.66 25.55 24.38
CA TYR A 87 11.79 25.50 23.46
C TYR A 87 11.41 25.74 22.00
N TYR A 88 10.14 26.02 21.68
CA TYR A 88 9.73 26.22 20.29
C TYR A 88 10.53 27.34 19.60
N LEU A 89 10.73 28.46 20.28
CA LEU A 89 11.47 29.61 19.72
C LEU A 89 12.97 29.35 19.64
N ALA A 90 13.52 28.58 20.58
CA ALA A 90 14.94 28.24 20.63
C ALA A 90 15.33 27.19 19.57
N THR A 91 14.42 26.27 19.25
CA THR A 91 14.67 25.23 18.25
C THR A 91 14.85 25.85 16.87
N ARG A 92 16.03 25.62 16.29
CA ARG A 92 16.36 25.91 14.90
C ARG A 92 16.42 24.59 14.14
N ILE A 93 15.93 24.60 12.91
CA ILE A 93 15.91 23.42 12.05
C ILE A 93 17.10 23.49 11.11
N ASP A 94 17.87 22.41 11.09
CA ASP A 94 18.96 22.16 10.16
C ASP A 94 18.59 21.02 9.17
N PRO A 95 18.16 21.36 7.95
CA PRO A 95 17.84 20.36 6.93
C PRO A 95 19.00 19.44 6.57
N ALA A 96 20.26 19.86 6.76
CA ALA A 96 21.42 19.03 6.46
C ALA A 96 21.55 17.86 7.43
N ARG A 97 21.02 18.00 8.66
CA ARG A 97 20.95 16.94 9.66
C ARG A 97 19.72 16.03 9.49
N GLY A 98 18.86 16.31 8.50
CA GLY A 98 17.57 15.62 8.34
C GLY A 98 16.45 16.20 9.20
N GLU A 99 16.68 17.34 9.86
CA GLU A 99 15.66 18.08 10.57
C GLU A 99 14.70 18.75 9.58
N ARG A 100 13.43 18.89 9.97
CA ARG A 100 12.41 19.44 9.07
C ARG A 100 11.23 20.00 9.84
N TRP A 101 10.40 20.74 9.13
CA TRP A 101 9.11 21.16 9.64
C TRP A 101 8.00 20.22 9.21
N PHE A 102 6.91 20.23 9.97
CA PHE A 102 5.70 19.44 9.74
C PHE A 102 4.47 20.32 9.72
N CYS A 103 3.49 19.93 8.91
CA CYS A 103 2.22 20.62 8.79
C CYS A 103 1.22 20.25 9.89
N SER A 104 1.42 19.11 10.55
CA SER A 104 0.58 18.67 11.66
C SER A 104 1.35 17.82 12.66
N GLN A 105 0.87 17.77 13.90
CA GLN A 105 1.47 16.90 14.93
C GLN A 105 1.41 15.45 14.46
N TRP A 106 0.30 15.06 13.82
CA TRP A 106 0.09 13.73 13.27
C TRP A 106 1.15 13.34 12.25
N GLU A 107 1.52 14.24 11.34
CA GLU A 107 2.58 14.01 10.37
C GLU A 107 3.93 13.73 11.05
N ALA A 108 4.26 14.49 12.10
CA ALA A 108 5.46 14.26 12.90
C ALA A 108 5.44 12.88 13.58
N TRP A 109 4.31 12.51 14.20
CA TRP A 109 4.14 11.19 14.82
C TRP A 109 4.32 10.05 13.82
N TRP A 110 3.70 10.13 12.64
CA TRP A 110 3.86 9.11 11.58
C TRP A 110 5.27 9.04 11.02
N ALA A 111 5.98 10.16 11.02
CA ALA A 111 7.38 10.22 10.65
C ALA A 111 8.31 9.59 11.72
N GLY A 112 7.78 9.12 12.86
CA GLY A 112 8.56 8.54 13.96
C GLY A 112 9.09 9.57 14.96
N TRP A 113 8.55 10.78 14.98
CA TRP A 113 8.99 11.85 15.87
C TRP A 113 8.18 11.86 17.15
N ARG A 114 8.84 12.06 18.28
CA ARG A 114 8.17 12.23 19.58
C ARG A 114 7.94 13.70 19.90
N LYS A 115 6.88 14.01 20.64
CA LYS A 115 6.62 15.38 21.12
C LYS A 115 7.67 15.81 22.13
N ALA A 116 8.07 17.08 22.11
CA ALA A 116 8.88 17.69 23.16
C ALA A 116 8.14 17.64 24.50
N LYS A 117 8.87 17.31 25.58
CA LYS A 117 8.30 17.12 26.92
C LYS A 117 7.97 18.44 27.63
N VAL A 118 8.55 19.55 27.16
CA VAL A 118 8.47 20.91 27.71
C VAL A 118 8.43 21.92 26.56
#